data_AF-A0A1I4MIW7-F1
#
_entry.id   AF-A0A1I4MIW7-F1
#
_cell.length_a   1.000
_cell.length_b   1.000
_cell.length_c   1.000
_cell.angle_alpha   90.00
_cell.angle_beta   90.00
_cell.angle_gamma   90.00
#
_symmetry.space_group_name_H-M   'P 1'
#
loop_
_entity.id
_entity.type
_entity.pdbx_description
1 polymer ?
#
loop_
_entity_poly.entity_id
_entity_poly.type
_entity_poly.pdbx_seq_one_letter_code
_entity_poly.pdbx_strand_id
1 'polypeptide(L)'
;MILCMDMQFSTQLPETFMAAVPFDTLKMVERFESAGFSMAQAKMQAAVLAEVISAEYSSIAERFSSKQDVSQELVAIKASLDTINAKIDKSAAEVKGELIRWVVSVGLLQMALIAGLVLKLVH
;
A
#
# COMPACT_ATOMS: atom_id res chain seq x y z
N MET A 1 -2.02 0.28 -41.48
CA MET A 1 -0.65 -0.02 -40.98
C MET A 1 -0.12 1.29 -40.44
N ILE A 2 -0.28 1.55 -39.14
CA ILE A 2 0.82 1.52 -38.14
C ILE A 2 1.73 2.73 -38.41
N LEU A 3 1.89 3.78 -37.59
CA LEU A 3 1.81 3.95 -36.13
C LEU A 3 1.94 5.47 -35.84
N CYS A 4 1.30 5.96 -34.78
CA CYS A 4 1.56 7.17 -33.95
C CYS A 4 0.23 7.49 -33.26
N MET A 5 -0.20 6.84 -32.17
CA MET A 5 0.45 6.68 -30.85
C MET A 5 0.88 8.02 -30.23
N ASP A 6 0.30 8.27 -29.04
CA ASP A 6 0.51 9.39 -28.12
C ASP A 6 -0.16 10.73 -28.54
N MET A 7 -0.98 11.44 -27.75
CA MET A 7 -0.98 11.57 -26.30
C MET A 7 -2.25 12.36 -25.87
N GLN A 8 -3.33 11.68 -25.48
CA GLN A 8 -4.35 12.27 -24.61
C GLN A 8 -4.65 11.29 -23.48
N PHE A 9 -3.64 11.14 -22.62
CA PHE A 9 -3.77 10.65 -21.26
C PHE A 9 -4.60 11.67 -20.46
N SER A 10 -5.92 11.63 -20.67
CA SER A 10 -6.87 12.36 -19.83
C SER A 10 -7.09 11.53 -18.58
N THR A 11 -6.39 11.92 -17.52
CA THR A 11 -6.65 11.58 -16.13
C THR A 11 -8.10 11.93 -15.77
N GLN A 12 -9.01 10.98 -15.94
CA GLN A 12 -10.29 10.99 -15.26
C GLN A 12 -10.54 9.57 -14.77
N LEU A 13 -10.05 9.28 -13.57
CA LEU A 13 -10.53 8.15 -12.78
C LEU A 13 -12.05 8.30 -12.66
N PRO A 14 -12.86 7.39 -13.20
CA PRO A 14 -14.26 7.38 -12.83
C PRO A 14 -14.31 7.02 -11.35
N GLU A 15 -14.68 7.97 -10.51
CA GLU A 15 -15.37 7.67 -9.26
C GLU A 15 -16.49 6.71 -9.65
N THR A 16 -16.27 5.41 -9.47
CA THR A 16 -17.24 4.37 -9.72
C THR A 16 -18.28 4.51 -8.62
N PHE A 17 -19.15 5.50 -8.78
CA PHE A 17 -20.47 5.47 -8.17
C PHE A 17 -21.07 4.17 -8.68
N MET A 18 -21.06 3.14 -7.82
CA MET A 18 -21.76 1.89 -8.08
C MET A 18 -23.24 2.25 -8.13
N ALA A 19 -23.68 2.71 -9.30
CA ALA A 19 -25.08 2.86 -9.61
C ALA A 19 -25.65 1.44 -9.54
N ALA A 20 -26.19 1.09 -8.38
CA ALA A 20 -26.91 -0.15 -8.17
C ALA A 20 -28.11 -0.10 -9.11
N VAL A 21 -27.96 -0.66 -10.31
CA VAL A 21 -29.06 -0.83 -11.25
C VAL A 21 -29.94 -1.92 -10.64
N PRO A 22 -31.16 -1.58 -10.17
CA PRO A 22 -32.02 -2.57 -9.53
C PRO A 22 -32.39 -3.63 -10.55
N PHE A 23 -32.21 -4.90 -10.18
CA PHE A 23 -32.57 -6.03 -11.03
C PHE A 23 -34.10 -6.11 -11.14
N ASP A 24 -34.63 -5.74 -12.31
CA ASP A 24 -36.07 -5.75 -12.57
C ASP A 24 -36.51 -7.10 -13.13
N THR A 25 -36.79 -8.02 -12.20
CA THR A 25 -37.31 -9.36 -12.47
C THR A 25 -38.57 -9.32 -13.34
N LEU A 26 -39.42 -8.28 -13.22
CA LEU A 26 -40.68 -8.16 -13.96
C LEU A 26 -40.40 -7.90 -15.45
N LYS A 27 -39.52 -6.93 -15.76
CA LYS A 27 -39.10 -6.66 -17.15
C LYS A 27 -38.37 -7.83 -17.80
N MET A 28 -37.60 -8.58 -17.02
CA MET A 28 -36.92 -9.78 -17.52
C MET A 28 -37.93 -10.86 -17.91
N VAL A 29 -38.95 -11.04 -17.09
CA VAL A 29 -40.03 -12.00 -17.33
C VAL A 29 -40.87 -11.63 -18.56
N GLU A 30 -41.24 -10.35 -18.73
CA GLU A 30 -41.94 -9.87 -19.94
C GLU A 30 -41.14 -10.10 -21.23
N ARG A 31 -39.81 -9.94 -21.17
CA ARG A 31 -38.92 -10.23 -22.32
C ARG A 31 -38.82 -11.72 -22.63
N PHE A 32 -38.93 -12.58 -21.62
CA PHE A 32 -38.95 -14.02 -21.84
C PHE A 32 -40.28 -14.52 -22.38
N GLU A 33 -41.41 -14.00 -21.89
CA GLU A 33 -42.73 -14.30 -22.44
C GLU A 33 -42.84 -13.87 -23.92
N SER A 34 -42.38 -12.66 -24.24
CA SER A 34 -42.35 -12.17 -25.64
C SER A 34 -41.38 -12.94 -26.55
N ALA A 35 -40.42 -13.67 -25.97
CA ALA A 35 -39.53 -14.59 -26.67
C ALA A 35 -40.07 -16.04 -26.74
N GLY A 36 -41.27 -16.30 -26.21
CA GLY A 36 -41.93 -17.61 -26.27
C GLY A 36 -41.59 -18.58 -25.13
N PHE A 37 -40.95 -18.12 -24.05
CA PHE A 37 -40.69 -18.93 -22.85
C PHE A 37 -41.93 -18.96 -21.93
N SER A 38 -42.14 -20.07 -21.22
CA SER A 38 -43.20 -20.13 -20.20
C SER A 38 -42.84 -19.26 -18.98
N MET A 39 -43.85 -18.61 -18.39
CA MET A 39 -43.69 -17.77 -17.19
C MET A 39 -42.91 -18.44 -16.05
N ALA A 40 -43.13 -19.74 -15.87
CA ALA A 40 -42.46 -20.51 -14.84
C ALA A 40 -40.95 -20.58 -15.07
N GLN A 41 -40.51 -20.75 -16.33
CA GLN A 41 -39.09 -20.80 -16.69
C GLN A 41 -38.44 -19.42 -16.59
N ALA A 42 -39.13 -18.38 -17.05
CA ALA A 42 -38.65 -17.00 -16.97
C ALA A 42 -38.42 -16.54 -15.52
N LYS A 43 -39.39 -16.84 -14.64
CA LYS A 43 -39.31 -16.49 -13.22
C LYS A 43 -38.21 -17.27 -12.50
N MET A 44 -38.03 -18.54 -12.82
CA MET A 44 -36.95 -19.35 -12.24
C MET A 44 -35.57 -18.85 -12.67
N GLN A 45 -35.41 -18.49 -13.95
CA GLN A 45 -34.14 -17.96 -14.46
C GLN A 45 -33.81 -16.57 -13.88
N ALA A 46 -34.81 -15.71 -13.69
CA ALA A 46 -34.64 -14.41 -13.05
C ALA A 46 -34.33 -14.54 -11.54
N ALA A 47 -34.92 -15.53 -10.86
CA ALA A 47 -34.61 -15.84 -9.47
C ALA A 47 -33.17 -16.35 -9.30
N VAL A 48 -32.74 -17.30 -10.14
CA VAL A 48 -31.36 -17.82 -10.14
C VAL A 48 -30.35 -16.69 -10.42
N LEU A 49 -30.64 -15.81 -11.38
CA LEU A 49 -29.75 -14.71 -11.72
C LEU A 49 -29.68 -13.67 -10.58
N ALA A 50 -30.79 -13.39 -9.90
CA ALA A 50 -30.79 -12.53 -8.72
C ALA A 50 -29.98 -13.12 -7.56
N GLU A 51 -30.06 -14.44 -7.37
CA GLU A 51 -29.31 -15.16 -6.35
C GLU A 51 -27.80 -15.12 -6.61
N VAL A 52 -27.37 -15.39 -7.85
CA VAL A 52 -25.96 -15.27 -8.27
C VAL A 52 -25.44 -13.84 -8.10
N ILE A 53 -26.20 -12.84 -8.57
CA ILE A 53 -25.80 -11.43 -8.43
C ILE A 53 -25.67 -11.05 -6.95
N SER A 54 -26.59 -11.49 -6.10
CA SER A 54 -26.53 -11.21 -4.66
C SER A 54 -25.32 -11.86 -3.99
N ALA A 55 -24.99 -13.11 -4.35
CA ALA A 55 -23.82 -13.84 -3.83
C ALA A 55 -22.50 -13.22 -4.30
N GLU A 56 -22.44 -12.76 -5.55
CA GLU A 56 -21.29 -12.03 -6.08
C GLU A 56 -21.13 -10.66 -5.40
N TYR A 57 -22.24 -9.97 -5.10
CA TYR A 57 -22.19 -8.67 -4.41
C TYR A 57 -21.62 -8.79 -2.99
N SER A 58 -21.98 -9.83 -2.24
CA SER A 58 -21.40 -10.11 -0.93
C SER A 58 -19.92 -10.50 -1.02
N SER A 59 -19.52 -11.30 -2.02
CA SER A 59 -18.11 -11.63 -2.27
C SER A 59 -17.26 -10.39 -2.61
N ILE A 60 -17.82 -9.50 -3.42
CA ILE A 60 -17.17 -8.25 -3.82
C ILE A 60 -17.03 -7.32 -2.61
N ALA A 61 -18.08 -7.16 -1.81
CA ALA A 61 -18.06 -6.34 -0.60
C ALA A 61 -16.98 -6.81 0.39
N GLU A 62 -16.85 -8.12 0.60
CA GLU A 62 -15.83 -8.71 1.47
C GLU A 62 -14.40 -8.44 0.96
N ARG A 63 -14.18 -8.55 -0.36
CA ARG A 63 -12.89 -8.21 -0.99
C ARG A 63 -12.52 -6.74 -0.88
N PHE A 64 -13.50 -5.84 -0.94
CA PHE A 64 -13.27 -4.41 -0.78
C PHE A 64 -12.95 -4.03 0.68
N SER A 65 -13.61 -4.65 1.66
CA SER A 65 -13.23 -4.54 3.08
C SER A 65 -11.79 -4.99 3.31
N SER A 66 -11.38 -6.11 2.71
CA SER A 66 -9.99 -6.59 2.80
C SER A 66 -8.95 -5.62 2.21
N LYS A 67 -9.28 -4.87 1.14
CA LYS A 67 -8.39 -3.84 0.59
C LYS A 67 -8.21 -2.65 1.55
N GLN A 68 -9.24 -2.31 2.32
CA GLN A 68 -9.17 -1.23 3.30
C GLN A 68 -8.25 -1.61 4.47
N ASP A 69 -8.30 -2.86 4.93
CA ASP A 69 -7.40 -3.39 5.96
C ASP A 69 -5.94 -3.37 5.50
N VAL A 70 -5.67 -3.76 4.24
CA VAL A 70 -4.32 -3.69 3.67
C VAL A 70 -3.79 -2.25 3.65
N SER A 71 -4.63 -1.27 3.34
CA SER A 71 -4.22 0.14 3.38
C SER A 71 -3.88 0.61 4.79
N GLN A 72 -4.60 0.12 5.81
CA GLN A 72 -4.31 0.43 7.21
C GLN A 72 -2.99 -0.20 7.67
N GLU A 73 -2.74 -1.45 7.30
CA GLU A 73 -1.47 -2.13 7.61
C GLU A 73 -0.28 -1.44 6.92
N LEU A 74 -0.42 -1.00 5.67
CA LEU A 74 0.63 -0.24 4.98
C LEU A 74 0.98 1.08 5.68
N VAL A 75 -0.01 1.79 6.22
CA VAL A 75 0.23 3.01 7.01
C VAL A 75 0.98 2.69 8.30
N ALA A 76 0.60 1.61 9.00
CA ALA A 76 1.27 1.17 10.23
C ALA A 76 2.73 0.73 9.97
N ILE A 77 2.97 0.02 8.87
CA ILE A 77 4.31 -0.40 8.44
C ILE A 77 5.16 0.82 8.10
N LYS A 78 4.62 1.78 7.36
CA LYS A 78 5.35 3.01 7.00
C LYS A 78 5.75 3.82 8.24
N ALA A 79 4.83 4.00 9.19
CA ALA A 79 5.12 4.69 10.45
C ALA A 79 6.22 3.97 11.27
N SER A 80 6.21 2.64 11.25
CA SER A 80 7.24 1.83 11.92
C SER A 80 8.61 1.96 11.24
N LEU A 81 8.65 2.01 9.91
CA LEU A 81 9.87 2.22 9.13
C LEU A 81 10.48 3.61 9.41
N ASP A 82 9.67 4.66 9.42
CA ASP A 82 10.12 6.02 9.74
C ASP A 82 10.68 6.10 11.16
N THR A 83 10.05 5.42 12.12
CA THR A 83 10.52 5.32 13.51
C THR A 83 11.86 4.58 13.60
N ILE A 84 12.04 3.50 12.84
CA ILE A 84 13.29 2.74 12.82
C ILE A 84 14.41 3.56 12.17
N ASN A 85 14.15 4.24 11.06
CA ASN A 85 15.12 5.13 10.42
C ASN A 85 15.59 6.24 11.37
N ALA A 86 14.66 6.90 12.06
CA ALA A 86 15.00 7.92 13.06
C ALA A 86 15.86 7.35 14.22
N LYS A 87 15.59 6.12 14.65
CA LYS A 87 16.42 5.44 15.67
C LYS A 87 17.82 5.11 15.16
N ILE A 88 17.95 4.69 13.90
CA ILE A 88 19.24 4.40 13.26
C ILE A 88 20.06 5.69 13.12
N ASP A 89 19.45 6.79 12.66
CA ASP A 89 20.14 8.07 12.53
C ASP A 89 20.63 8.58 13.89
N LYS A 90 19.79 8.44 14.93
CA LYS A 90 20.16 8.80 16.30
C LYS A 90 21.32 7.96 16.82
N SER A 91 21.24 6.63 16.71
CA SER A 91 22.30 5.74 17.22
C SER A 91 23.60 5.90 16.44
N ALA A 92 23.53 6.16 15.13
CA ALA A 92 24.69 6.50 14.31
C ALA A 92 25.33 7.82 14.75
N ALA A 93 24.54 8.85 15.05
CA ALA A 93 25.05 10.12 15.57
C ALA A 93 25.72 9.96 16.94
N GLU A 94 25.11 9.19 17.84
CA GLU A 94 25.65 8.87 19.17
C GLU A 94 27.00 8.14 19.07
N VAL A 95 27.07 7.07 18.26
CA VAL A 95 28.30 6.30 18.05
C VAL A 95 29.41 7.14 17.41
N LYS A 96 29.08 8.02 16.46
CA LYS A 96 30.06 8.93 15.86
C LYS A 96 30.60 9.93 16.88
N GLY A 97 29.75 10.48 17.74
CA GLY A 97 30.16 11.40 18.81
C GLY A 97 31.07 10.72 19.83
N GLU A 98 30.70 9.52 20.26
CA GLU A 98 31.50 8.71 21.18
C GLU A 98 32.85 8.31 20.56
N LEU A 99 32.86 7.88 19.30
CA LEU A 99 34.09 7.53 18.57
C LEU A 99 35.04 8.73 18.50
N ILE A 100 34.55 9.92 18.14
CA ILE A 100 35.38 11.13 18.11
C ILE A 100 35.95 11.42 19.50
N ARG A 101 35.15 11.30 20.55
CA ARG A 101 35.59 11.52 21.93
C ARG A 101 36.72 10.55 22.33
N TRP A 102 36.58 9.26 22.04
CA TRP A 102 37.63 8.27 22.32
C TRP A 102 38.89 8.52 21.49
N VAL A 103 38.74 8.78 20.18
CA VAL A 103 39.87 9.04 19.27
C VAL A 103 40.66 10.28 19.68
N VAL A 104 39.99 11.39 20.01
CA VAL A 104 40.66 12.61 20.50
C VAL A 104 41.36 12.36 21.83
N SER A 105 40.72 11.65 22.76
CA SER A 105 41.29 11.34 24.08
C SER A 105 42.56 10.49 23.97
N VAL A 106 42.52 9.44 23.14
CA VAL A 106 43.69 8.57 22.89
C VAL A 106 44.80 9.32 22.15
N GLY A 107 44.45 10.12 21.14
CA GLY A 107 45.41 10.91 20.38
C GLY A 107 46.19 11.91 21.25
N LEU A 108 45.50 12.62 22.14
CA LEU A 108 46.14 13.55 23.08
C LEU A 108 47.11 12.83 24.02
N LEU A 109 46.71 11.66 24.55
CA LEU A 109 47.57 10.85 25.40
C LEU A 109 48.83 10.38 24.65
N GLN A 110 48.67 9.91 23.42
CA GLN A 110 49.79 9.48 22.59
C GLN A 110 50.75 10.65 22.28
N MET A 111 50.22 11.83 21.96
CA MET A 111 51.03 13.03 21.73
C MET A 111 51.80 13.47 22.98
N ALA A 112 51.18 13.40 24.15
CA ALA A 112 51.84 13.68 25.43
C ALA A 112 52.96 12.67 25.73
N LEU A 113 52.72 11.38 25.46
CA LEU A 113 53.73 10.33 25.62
C LEU A 113 54.93 10.55 24.69
N ILE A 114 54.70 10.85 23.40
CA ILE A 114 55.77 11.14 22.44
C ILE A 114 56.57 12.37 22.89
N ALA A 115 55.89 13.46 23.27
CA ALA A 115 56.55 14.68 23.73
C ALA A 115 57.41 14.43 24.98
N GLY A 116 56.91 13.65 25.94
CA GLY A 116 57.66 13.26 27.14
C GLY A 116 58.89 12.42 26.82
N LEU A 117 58.77 11.45 25.90
CA LEU A 117 59.88 10.63 25.45
C LEU A 117 60.96 11.45 24.72
N VAL A 118 60.57 12.38 23.83
CA VAL A 118 61.50 13.27 23.14
C VAL A 118 62.24 14.17 24.12
N LEU A 119 61.53 14.77 25.10
CA LEU A 119 62.15 15.62 26.13
C LEU A 119 63.17 14.85 26.96
N LYS A 120 62.88 13.60 27.34
CA LYS A 120 63.79 12.71 28.09
C LYS A 120 64.97 12.19 27.27
N LEU A 121 64.91 12.28 25.94
CA LEU A 121 66.00 11.93 25.03
C LEU A 121 66.91 13.12 24.70
N VAL A 122 66.34 14.33 24.68
CA VAL A 122 67.06 15.58 24.44
C VAL A 122 67.76 16.12 25.68
N HIS A 123 67.22 15.85 26.87
CA HIS A 123 67.78 16.21 28.15
C HIS A 123 68.32 14.98 28.87
#